data_AF-A0A931K970-F1
#
_entry.id   AF-A0A931K970-F1
#
_cell.length_a   1.000
_cell.length_b   1.000
_cell.length_c   1.000
_cell.angle_alpha   90.00
_cell.angle_beta   90.00
_cell.angle_gamma   90.00
#
_symmetry.space_group_name_H-M   'P 1'
#
loop_
_entity.id
_entity.type
_entity.pdbx_description
1 polymer ?
#
loop_
_entity_poly.entity_id
_entity_poly.type
_entity_poly.pdbx_seq_one_letter_code
_entity_poly.pdbx_strand_id
1 'polypeptide(L)'
;MEIHGLNGAGGAQPIYPRLAAYTVEQGSSASVSAPRDHVEISSLGQMLDSVHRMPEIRHERVEEIRRQIAEGVYETPEKIEIALDRLMDELSGF
;
A
#
# COMPACT_ATOMS: atom_id res chain seq x y z
N MET A 1 -30.41 27.75 -73.33
CA MET A 1 -29.93 26.45 -72.82
C MET A 1 -28.45 26.66 -72.50
N GLU A 2 -28.14 27.08 -71.28
CA GLU A 2 -26.78 27.41 -70.86
C GLU A 2 -26.23 26.23 -70.06
N ILE A 3 -25.32 25.49 -70.67
CA ILE A 3 -24.55 24.42 -70.02
C ILE A 3 -23.18 24.98 -69.68
N HIS A 4 -23.00 25.35 -68.42
CA HIS A 4 -21.70 25.71 -67.88
C HIS A 4 -20.89 24.43 -67.62
N GLY A 5 -19.72 24.33 -68.26
CA GLY A 5 -18.80 23.21 -68.14
C GLY A 5 -18.24 23.04 -66.73
N LEU A 6 -17.83 21.82 -66.41
CA LEU A 6 -17.19 21.45 -65.15
C LEU A 6 -15.80 22.08 -65.06
N ASN A 7 -15.68 23.09 -64.21
CA ASN A 7 -14.41 23.75 -63.90
C ASN A 7 -13.54 22.81 -63.06
N GLY A 8 -12.26 22.73 -63.44
CA GLY A 8 -11.29 21.71 -63.03
C GLY A 8 -11.17 21.46 -61.53
N ALA A 9 -11.03 20.18 -61.20
CA ALA A 9 -10.67 19.70 -59.87
C ALA A 9 -9.28 20.22 -59.47
N GLY A 10 -9.24 21.19 -58.56
CA GLY A 10 -8.07 21.47 -57.75
C GLY A 10 -7.93 20.37 -56.70
N GLY A 11 -6.82 19.61 -56.76
CA GLY A 11 -6.55 18.50 -55.85
C GLY A 11 -6.41 18.91 -54.38
N ALA A 12 -6.57 17.92 -53.50
CA ALA A 12 -6.50 18.08 -52.05
C ALA A 12 -5.18 18.69 -51.60
N GLN A 13 -5.24 19.80 -50.86
CA GLN A 13 -4.09 20.45 -50.23
C GLN A 13 -3.91 19.89 -48.80
N PRO A 14 -2.67 19.58 -48.37
CA PRO A 14 -2.43 19.14 -47.00
C PRO A 14 -2.59 20.30 -46.01
N ILE A 15 -3.26 20.01 -44.89
CA ILE A 15 -3.46 20.94 -43.78
C ILE A 15 -2.29 20.82 -42.81
N TYR A 16 -1.52 21.90 -42.66
CA TYR A 16 -0.50 22.00 -41.62
C TYR A 16 -1.12 22.51 -40.31
N PRO A 17 -0.78 21.94 -39.14
CA PRO A 17 -1.27 22.44 -37.87
C PRO A 17 -0.64 23.80 -37.57
N ARG A 18 -1.47 24.84 -37.43
CA ARG A 18 -1.06 26.12 -36.84
C ARG A 18 -0.97 25.93 -35.33
N LEU A 19 0.24 26.05 -34.78
CA LEU A 19 0.45 26.30 -33.36
C LEU A 19 -0.05 27.72 -33.05
N ALA A 20 -1.28 27.83 -32.54
CA ALA A 20 -1.77 29.07 -31.94
C ALA A 20 -1.00 29.29 -30.63
N ALA A 21 -0.39 30.47 -30.48
CA ALA A 21 0.14 30.91 -29.19
C ALA A 21 -1.05 31.12 -28.25
N TYR A 22 -1.29 30.17 -27.35
CA TYR A 22 -2.26 30.31 -26.29
C TYR A 22 -1.63 31.09 -25.13
N THR A 23 -2.33 32.11 -24.67
CA THR A 23 -2.08 32.77 -23.39
C THR A 23 -2.41 31.79 -22.26
N VAL A 24 -1.48 31.61 -21.32
CA VAL A 24 -1.66 30.76 -20.15
C VAL A 24 -2.59 31.45 -19.17
N GLU A 25 -3.90 31.25 -19.32
CA GLU A 25 -4.78 31.30 -18.15
C GLU A 25 -4.67 29.97 -17.42
N GLN A 26 -4.46 30.06 -16.11
CA GLN A 26 -4.33 28.96 -15.17
C GLN A 26 -5.62 28.14 -15.12
N GLY A 27 -5.82 27.27 -16.11
CA GLY A 27 -6.77 26.18 -16.05
C GLY A 27 -6.12 25.04 -15.29
N SER A 28 -6.66 24.75 -14.10
CA SER A 28 -6.31 23.63 -13.22
C SER A 28 -5.68 22.48 -13.98
N SER A 29 -4.43 22.14 -13.66
CA SER A 29 -3.79 20.93 -14.14
C SER A 29 -4.69 19.75 -13.82
N ALA A 30 -5.41 19.25 -14.82
CA ALA A 30 -6.13 18.00 -14.72
C ALA A 30 -5.07 16.93 -14.43
N SER A 31 -4.96 16.54 -13.16
CA SER A 31 -4.10 15.44 -12.77
C SER A 31 -4.59 14.22 -13.53
N VAL A 32 -3.73 13.69 -14.40
CA VAL A 32 -3.98 12.42 -15.06
C VAL A 32 -4.09 11.39 -13.95
N SER A 33 -5.32 10.97 -13.61
CA SER A 33 -5.55 9.97 -12.58
C SER A 33 -4.96 8.66 -13.06
N ALA A 34 -3.83 8.26 -12.48
CA ALA A 34 -3.26 6.94 -12.71
C ALA A 34 -4.31 5.85 -12.38
N PRO A 35 -4.30 4.71 -13.09
CA PRO A 35 -5.15 3.58 -12.75
C PRO A 35 -4.95 3.20 -11.28
N ARG A 36 -6.04 3.18 -10.50
CA ARG A 36 -6.03 2.72 -9.11
C ARG A 36 -6.45 1.26 -9.08
N ASP A 37 -5.47 0.39 -8.88
CA ASP A 37 -5.72 -1.01 -8.59
C ASP A 37 -6.05 -1.16 -7.09
N HIS A 38 -7.02 -2.03 -6.76
CA HIS A 38 -7.43 -2.29 -5.38
C HIS A 38 -7.46 -3.79 -5.13
N VAL A 39 -6.75 -4.21 -4.08
CA VAL A 39 -6.71 -5.60 -3.64
C VAL A 39 -7.45 -5.70 -2.32
N GLU A 40 -8.50 -6.52 -2.28
CA GLU A 40 -9.20 -6.87 -1.05
C GLU A 40 -8.66 -8.20 -0.51
N ILE A 41 -8.15 -8.17 0.73
CA ILE A 41 -7.72 -9.37 1.44
C ILE A 41 -8.80 -9.74 2.45
N SER A 42 -9.27 -10.98 2.40
CA SER A 42 -10.23 -11.48 3.39
C SER A 42 -9.64 -11.46 4.81
N SER A 43 -10.48 -11.25 5.81
CA SER A 43 -10.08 -11.33 7.23
C SER A 43 -9.40 -12.66 7.56
N LEU A 44 -9.91 -13.77 7.03
CA LEU A 44 -9.30 -15.09 7.17
C LEU A 44 -7.89 -15.15 6.56
N GLY A 45 -7.70 -14.56 5.37
CA GLY A 45 -6.38 -14.49 4.73
C GLY A 45 -5.35 -13.72 5.56
N GLN A 46 -5.76 -12.61 6.18
CA GLN A 46 -4.91 -11.83 7.09
C GLN A 46 -4.55 -12.63 8.36
N MET A 47 -5.50 -13.39 8.92
CA MET A 47 -5.23 -14.26 10.06
C MET A 47 -4.26 -15.39 9.71
N LEU A 48 -4.44 -16.05 8.56
CA LEU A 48 -3.55 -17.12 8.10
C LEU A 48 -2.14 -16.61 7.82
N ASP A 49 -1.99 -15.42 7.23
CA ASP A 49 -0.68 -14.79 7.02
C ASP A 49 -0.02 -14.44 8.36
N SER A 50 -0.80 -13.94 9.33
CA SER A 50 -0.31 -13.69 10.69
C SER A 50 0.23 -14.96 11.35
N VAL A 51 -0.49 -16.07 11.25
CA VAL A 51 -0.06 -17.38 11.76
C VAL A 51 1.18 -17.89 11.01
N HIS A 52 1.22 -17.74 9.69
CA HIS A 52 2.36 -18.17 8.87
C HIS A 52 3.65 -17.40 9.18
N ARG A 53 3.51 -16.12 9.55
CA ARG A 53 4.65 -15.27 9.98
C ARG A 53 5.08 -15.51 11.42
N MET A 54 4.32 -16.27 12.20
CA MET A 54 4.76 -16.60 13.55
C MET A 54 6.05 -17.44 13.47
N PRO A 55 7.09 -17.06 14.21
CA PRO A 55 8.31 -17.86 14.26
C PRO A 55 7.99 -19.25 14.82
N GLU A 56 8.75 -20.25 14.38
CA GLU A 56 8.63 -21.60 14.92
C GLU A 56 8.79 -21.59 16.45
N ILE A 57 8.09 -22.52 17.11
CA ILE A 57 8.22 -22.68 18.56
C ILE A 57 9.66 -23.08 18.87
N ARG A 58 10.32 -22.27 19.69
CA ARG A 58 11.65 -22.58 20.23
C ARG A 58 11.52 -23.62 21.35
N HIS A 59 11.29 -24.87 20.98
CA HIS A 59 10.99 -25.97 21.90
C HIS A 59 12.00 -26.08 23.05
N GLU A 60 13.30 -25.96 22.76
CA GLU A 60 14.36 -26.02 23.78
C GLU A 60 14.18 -24.96 24.89
N ARG A 61 13.89 -23.72 24.50
CA ARG A 61 13.67 -22.62 25.46
C ARG A 61 12.40 -22.84 26.27
N VAL A 62 11.35 -23.38 25.65
CA VAL A 62 10.08 -23.68 26.34
C VAL A 62 10.31 -24.75 27.41
N GLU A 63 11.01 -25.82 27.07
CA GLU A 63 11.32 -26.91 28.02
C GLU A 63 12.22 -26.43 29.16
N GLU A 64 13.23 -25.60 28.87
CA GLU A 64 14.08 -24.99 29.90
C GLU A 64 13.26 -24.15 30.88
N ILE A 65 12.38 -23.29 30.37
CA ILE A 65 11.52 -22.43 31.20
C ILE A 65 10.55 -23.27 32.02
N ARG A 66 9.94 -24.30 31.42
CA ARG A 66 9.05 -25.24 32.15
C ARG A 66 9.77 -25.88 33.33
N ARG A 67 11.01 -26.32 33.14
CA ARG A 67 11.84 -26.87 34.22
C ARG A 67 12.09 -25.83 35.32
N GLN A 68 12.50 -24.61 34.96
CA GLN A 68 12.72 -23.52 35.93
C GLN A 68 11.46 -23.20 36.74
N ILE A 69 10.28 -23.26 36.12
CA ILE A 69 8.99 -23.04 36.81
C ILE A 69 8.69 -24.19 37.78
N ALA A 70 8.88 -25.44 37.34
CA ALA A 70 8.67 -26.62 38.19
C ALA A 70 9.61 -26.66 39.40
N GLU A 71 10.85 -26.19 39.22
CA GLU A 71 11.86 -26.04 40.28
C GLU A 71 11.61 -24.81 41.18
N GLY A 72 10.67 -23.93 40.81
CA GLY A 72 10.37 -22.70 41.55
C GLY A 72 11.44 -21.61 41.45
N VAL A 73 12.38 -21.73 40.51
CA VAL A 73 13.51 -20.80 40.32
C VAL A 73 13.28 -19.81 39.17
N TYR A 74 12.13 -19.90 38.50
CA TYR A 74 11.82 -19.02 37.39
C TYR A 74 11.55 -17.57 37.84
N GLU A 75 10.96 -17.39 39.02
CA GLU A 75 10.59 -16.09 39.58
C GLU A 75 11.77 -15.49 40.35
N THR A 76 12.42 -14.48 39.75
CA THR A 76 13.47 -13.70 40.41
C THR A 76 13.03 -12.25 40.54
N PRO A 77 13.55 -11.49 41.52
CA PRO A 77 13.21 -10.07 41.68
C PRO A 77 13.38 -9.27 40.38
N GLU A 78 14.46 -9.51 39.65
CA GLU A 78 14.78 -8.82 38.39
C GLU A 78 13.75 -9.12 37.30
N LYS A 79 13.27 -10.37 37.21
CA LYS A 79 12.23 -10.74 36.24
C LYS A 79 10.88 -10.13 36.59
N ILE A 80 10.59 -9.96 37.87
CA ILE A 80 9.36 -9.31 38.34
C ILE A 80 9.39 -7.82 38.01
N GLU A 81 10.52 -7.14 38.24
CA GLU A 81 10.70 -5.73 37.86
C GLU A 81 10.48 -5.54 36.35
N ILE A 82 11.14 -6.35 35.52
CA ILE A 82 10.97 -6.28 34.06
C ILE A 82 9.51 -6.57 33.64
N ALA A 83 8.85 -7.52 34.29
CA ALA A 83 7.45 -7.83 33.99
C ALA A 83 6.53 -6.67 34.36
N LEU A 84 6.79 -6.00 35.50
CA LEU A 84 6.05 -4.83 35.95
C LEU A 84 6.23 -3.65 35.00
N ASP A 85 7.47 -3.36 34.59
CA ASP A 85 7.77 -2.27 33.65
C ASP A 85 7.03 -2.48 32.32
N ARG A 86 7.12 -3.68 31.73
CA ARG A 86 6.41 -4.01 30.48
C ARG A 86 4.90 -3.93 30.60
N LEU A 87 4.35 -4.33 31.75
CA LEU A 87 2.93 -4.22 32.01
C LEU A 87 2.48 -2.75 32.07
N MET A 88 3.29 -1.88 32.70
CA MET A 88 3.01 -0.44 32.74
C MET A 88 3.13 0.18 31.34
N ASP A 89 4.11 -0.23 30.54
CA ASP A 89 4.23 0.20 29.13
C ASP A 89 2.99 -0.22 28.31
N GLU A 90 2.51 -1.45 28.48
CA GLU A 90 1.31 -1.94 27.79
C GLU A 90 0.04 -1.16 28.19
N LEU A 91 -0.10 -0.85 29.48
CA LEU A 91 -1.24 -0.08 30.00
C LEU A 91 -1.20 1.41 29.64
N SER A 92 0.00 1.98 29.50
CA SER A 92 0.21 3.39 29.16
C SER A 92 0.25 3.66 27.65
N GLY A 93 0.25 2.61 26.82
CA GLY A 93 0.25 2.69 25.35
C GLY A 93 -1.03 3.20 24.69
N PHE A 94 -1.84 4.03 25.37
CA PHE A 94 -2.94 4.82 24.80
C PHE A 94 -2.56 6.30 24.64
#